data_AF-A0A3E2NYE6-F1
#
_entry.id   AF-A0A3E2NYE6-F1
#
_cell.length_a   1.000
_cell.length_b   1.000
_cell.length_c   1.000
_cell.angle_alpha   90.00
_cell.angle_beta   90.00
_cell.angle_gamma   90.00
#
_symmetry.space_group_name_H-M   'P 1'
#
loop_
_entity.id
_entity.type
_entity.pdbx_description
1 polymer ?
#
loop_
_entity_poly.entity_id
_entity_poly.type
_entity_poly.pdbx_seq_one_letter_code
_entity_poly.pdbx_strand_id
1 'polypeptide(L)'
;MRDVALYTLTAFGGPQAHIAVLLREFVEKRRYVTEEELMELNALSQIMPGPSSTQTLVGIAWKVGGLRLAIITFLIWILPSAAIMCLAAISYKIFGDRAQFASILRIVQPMAVGIVGYATYTFARKFLRTKVTAMLAVGSLVSTLILQNPYAFPILILLGGIISSALETQKEENELRVRLYSNVNPNKVAYFIGILLFFAALGAIVNRTSPFSLPIRLFENFYRNGILIFGGGQVLVPLMYTEFVELKHYLSNSEFLTGYALQQALPGPTFAFTSFVGGISMGNKGYGIIGQVIGSLVAVIGINLPGLILILFIVPFWNDLKKITRIKNSLSGINAVAVGFMATAFILLVMPFKLNVLAYGSMVVTFLLLRYTRIKAPVIILIGIAAGILL
;
A
#
# COMPACT_ATOMS: atom_id res chain seq x y z
N MET A 1 -1.27 -9.19 -23.00
CA MET A 1 -0.14 -9.81 -22.27
C MET A 1 1.18 -9.07 -22.50
N ARG A 2 1.66 -8.92 -23.75
CA ARG A 2 2.90 -8.16 -24.04
C ARG A 2 2.88 -6.73 -23.50
N ASP A 3 1.79 -5.98 -23.71
CA ASP A 3 1.69 -4.60 -23.24
C ASP A 3 1.61 -4.50 -21.71
N VAL A 4 1.03 -5.51 -21.06
CA VAL A 4 1.04 -5.62 -19.59
C VAL A 4 2.45 -5.84 -19.08
N ALA A 5 3.23 -6.73 -19.71
CA ALA A 5 4.62 -6.96 -19.31
C ALA A 5 5.47 -5.69 -19.48
N LEU A 6 5.32 -4.97 -20.60
CA LEU A 6 5.98 -3.69 -20.82
C LEU A 6 5.57 -2.66 -19.77
N TYR A 7 4.27 -2.60 -19.44
CA TYR A 7 3.74 -1.74 -18.40
C TYR A 7 4.36 -2.05 -17.04
N THR A 8 4.42 -3.33 -16.62
CA THR A 8 5.06 -3.75 -15.37
C THR A 8 6.50 -3.27 -15.27
N LEU A 9 7.25 -3.30 -16.37
CA LEU A 9 8.67 -2.91 -16.39
C LEU A 9 8.92 -1.39 -16.49
N THR A 10 7.89 -0.60 -16.82
CA THR A 10 8.02 0.85 -17.05
C THR A 10 7.22 1.71 -16.07
N ALA A 11 6.37 1.10 -15.25
CA ALA A 11 5.49 1.78 -14.29
C ALA A 11 6.23 2.23 -13.01
N PHE A 12 7.09 3.25 -13.15
CA PHE A 12 7.80 3.89 -12.03
C PHE A 12 7.04 5.09 -11.45
N GLY A 13 7.13 5.29 -10.14
CA GLY A 13 6.68 6.54 -9.50
C GLY A 13 5.27 6.52 -8.90
N GLY A 14 4.70 5.34 -8.68
CA GLY A 14 3.44 5.17 -7.93
C GLY A 14 2.15 5.48 -8.71
N PRO A 15 1.00 5.54 -8.02
CA PRO A 15 -0.32 5.48 -8.66
C PRO A 15 -0.60 6.56 -9.71
N GLN A 16 -0.12 7.79 -9.51
CA GLN A 16 -0.33 8.87 -10.48
C GLN A 16 0.47 8.65 -11.76
N ALA A 17 1.71 8.16 -11.62
CA ALA A 17 2.53 7.81 -12.78
C ALA A 17 1.99 6.58 -13.51
N HIS A 18 1.43 5.62 -12.78
CA HIS A 18 0.75 4.44 -13.32
C HIS A 18 -0.41 4.82 -14.24
N ILE A 19 -1.28 5.74 -13.81
CA ILE A 19 -2.39 6.24 -14.63
C ILE A 19 -1.89 6.94 -15.90
N ALA A 20 -0.84 7.77 -15.80
CA ALA A 20 -0.28 8.43 -16.98
C ALA A 20 0.24 7.44 -18.03
N VAL A 21 0.88 6.33 -17.60
CA VAL A 21 1.34 5.29 -18.52
C VAL A 21 0.16 4.49 -19.08
N LEU A 22 -0.88 4.20 -18.28
CA LEU A 22 -2.11 3.55 -18.76
C LEU A 22 -2.84 4.40 -19.80
N LEU A 23 -2.95 5.72 -19.60
CA LEU A 23 -3.57 6.63 -20.57
C LEU A 23 -2.82 6.57 -21.91
N ARG A 24 -1.50 6.72 -21.89
CA ARG A 24 -0.70 6.70 -23.11
C ARG A 24 -0.71 5.34 -23.82
N GLU A 25 -0.46 4.25 -23.09
CA GLU A 25 -0.29 2.94 -23.71
C GLU A 25 -1.63 2.22 -23.96
N PHE A 26 -2.57 2.22 -23.00
CA PHE A 26 -3.79 1.40 -23.06
C PHE A 26 -4.98 2.17 -23.67
N VAL A 27 -5.01 3.50 -23.55
CA VAL A 27 -6.06 4.35 -24.15
C VAL A 27 -5.62 4.89 -25.51
N GLU A 28 -4.61 5.75 -25.56
CA GLU A 28 -4.24 6.48 -26.80
C GLU A 28 -3.68 5.56 -27.88
N LYS A 29 -2.68 4.74 -27.52
CA LYS A 29 -1.92 3.93 -28.48
C LYS A 29 -2.60 2.61 -28.84
N ARG A 30 -3.11 1.88 -27.85
CA ARG A 30 -3.73 0.55 -28.06
C ARG A 30 -5.24 0.57 -28.15
N ARG A 31 -5.90 1.60 -27.61
CA ARG A 31 -7.37 1.75 -27.60
C ARG A 31 -8.10 0.53 -27.03
N TYR A 32 -7.55 -0.06 -25.97
CA TYR A 32 -8.18 -1.18 -25.26
C TYR A 32 -9.41 -0.73 -24.47
N VAL A 33 -9.38 0.49 -23.94
CA VAL A 33 -10.47 1.14 -23.20
C VAL A 33 -10.45 2.63 -23.54
N THR A 34 -11.57 3.32 -23.33
CA THR A 34 -11.61 4.78 -23.46
C THR A 34 -11.00 5.48 -22.23
N GLU A 35 -10.71 6.78 -22.37
CA GLU A 35 -10.25 7.58 -21.23
C GLU A 35 -11.29 7.62 -20.10
N GLU A 36 -12.57 7.76 -20.46
CA GLU A 36 -13.69 7.71 -19.51
C GLU A 36 -13.70 6.39 -18.75
N GLU A 37 -13.57 5.26 -19.45
CA GLU A 37 -13.54 3.94 -18.81
C GLU A 37 -12.32 3.76 -17.88
N LEU A 38 -11.15 4.27 -18.27
CA LEU A 38 -9.97 4.26 -17.41
C LEU A 38 -10.20 5.07 -16.14
N MET A 39 -10.78 6.27 -16.27
CA MET A 39 -11.07 7.14 -15.12
C MET A 39 -12.15 6.54 -14.22
N GLU A 40 -13.19 5.91 -14.79
CA GLU A 40 -14.22 5.17 -14.04
C GLU A 40 -13.61 4.02 -13.24
N LEU A 41 -12.77 3.18 -13.87
CA LEU A 41 -12.11 2.05 -13.19
C LEU A 41 -11.14 2.51 -12.10
N ASN A 42 -10.41 3.60 -12.34
CA ASN A 42 -9.53 4.19 -11.34
C ASN A 42 -10.32 4.80 -10.18
N ALA A 43 -11.46 5.44 -10.44
CA ALA A 43 -12.35 5.96 -9.40
C ALA A 43 -12.92 4.83 -8.54
N LEU A 44 -13.41 3.76 -9.16
CA LEU A 44 -13.86 2.54 -8.46
C LEU A 44 -12.75 1.96 -7.59
N SER A 45 -11.54 1.81 -8.14
CA SER A 45 -10.37 1.27 -7.43
C SER A 45 -9.87 2.15 -6.28
N GLN A 46 -10.24 3.43 -6.24
CA GLN A 46 -9.92 4.31 -5.11
C GLN A 46 -10.93 4.20 -3.97
N ILE A 47 -12.14 3.72 -4.25
CA ILE A 47 -13.22 3.57 -3.27
C ILE A 47 -13.19 2.17 -2.62
N MET A 48 -12.74 1.16 -3.36
CA MET A 48 -12.57 -0.19 -2.83
C MET A 48 -11.30 -0.31 -2.00
N PRO A 49 -11.27 -1.20 -1.00
CA PRO A 49 -10.03 -1.54 -0.35
C PRO A 49 -9.12 -2.35 -1.27
N GLY A 50 -7.83 -2.13 -1.11
CA GLY A 50 -6.75 -2.80 -1.83
C GLY A 50 -5.88 -1.86 -2.68
N PRO A 51 -4.89 -2.44 -3.39
CA PRO A 51 -3.97 -1.67 -4.21
C PRO A 51 -4.65 -1.11 -5.47
N SER A 52 -4.96 0.19 -5.46
CA SER A 52 -5.75 0.83 -6.51
C SER A 52 -5.15 0.70 -7.93
N SER A 53 -3.83 0.79 -8.08
CA SER A 53 -3.14 0.60 -9.37
C SER A 53 -3.28 -0.82 -9.90
N THR A 54 -3.19 -1.82 -9.01
CA THR A 54 -3.40 -3.24 -9.36
C THR A 54 -4.85 -3.48 -9.76
N GLN A 55 -5.80 -2.96 -8.99
CA GLN A 55 -7.23 -3.08 -9.27
C GLN A 55 -7.59 -2.42 -10.61
N THR A 56 -7.08 -1.22 -10.89
CA THR A 56 -7.33 -0.52 -12.16
C THR A 56 -6.84 -1.36 -13.34
N LEU A 57 -5.60 -1.86 -13.29
CA LEU A 57 -5.03 -2.69 -14.36
C LEU A 57 -5.80 -4.01 -14.55
N VAL A 58 -6.16 -4.69 -13.46
CA VAL A 58 -6.94 -5.93 -13.51
C VAL A 58 -8.35 -5.67 -14.04
N GLY A 59 -8.98 -4.56 -13.67
CA GLY A 59 -10.30 -4.14 -14.18
C GLY A 59 -10.29 -3.89 -15.69
N ILE A 60 -9.24 -3.25 -16.21
CA ILE A 60 -9.02 -3.10 -17.66
C ILE A 60 -8.92 -4.48 -18.31
N ALA A 61 -8.07 -5.36 -17.78
CA ALA A 61 -7.88 -6.70 -18.33
C ALA A 61 -9.16 -7.55 -18.31
N TRP A 62 -9.99 -7.40 -17.27
CA TRP A 62 -11.30 -8.03 -17.22
C TRP A 62 -12.24 -7.51 -18.31
N LYS A 63 -12.29 -6.19 -18.54
CA LYS A 63 -13.10 -5.62 -19.63
C LYS A 63 -12.64 -6.10 -21.01
N VAL A 64 -11.33 -6.20 -21.22
CA VAL A 64 -10.74 -6.55 -22.52
C VAL A 64 -10.83 -8.04 -22.84
N GLY A 65 -10.67 -8.91 -21.84
CA GLY A 65 -10.54 -10.36 -22.08
C GLY A 65 -11.08 -11.26 -20.97
N GLY A 66 -11.96 -10.73 -20.12
CA GLY A 66 -12.62 -11.47 -19.05
C GLY A 66 -11.68 -11.95 -17.94
N LEU A 67 -12.18 -12.91 -17.16
CA LEU A 67 -11.51 -13.40 -15.95
C LEU A 67 -10.11 -13.98 -16.22
N ARG A 68 -9.94 -14.73 -17.32
CA ARG A 68 -8.66 -15.37 -17.65
C ARG A 68 -7.57 -14.32 -17.90
N LEU A 69 -7.87 -13.30 -18.70
CA LEU A 69 -6.92 -12.23 -18.97
C LEU A 69 -6.63 -11.41 -17.71
N ALA A 70 -7.64 -11.20 -16.86
CA ALA A 70 -7.49 -10.49 -15.59
C ALA A 70 -6.54 -11.20 -14.62
N ILE A 71 -6.66 -12.53 -14.45
CA ILE A 71 -5.76 -13.33 -13.60
C ILE A 71 -4.33 -13.33 -14.16
N ILE A 72 -4.17 -13.55 -15.47
CA ILE A 72 -2.83 -13.52 -16.09
C ILE A 72 -2.18 -12.14 -15.94
N THR A 73 -2.96 -11.08 -16.15
CA THR A 73 -2.50 -9.69 -15.99
C THR A 73 -2.06 -9.42 -14.56
N PHE A 74 -2.84 -9.89 -13.58
CA PHE A 74 -2.49 -9.80 -12.17
C PHE A 74 -1.13 -10.44 -11.86
N LEU A 75 -0.91 -11.67 -12.35
CA LEU A 75 0.36 -12.39 -12.12
C LEU A 75 1.55 -11.70 -12.79
N ILE A 76 1.40 -11.23 -14.04
CA ILE A 76 2.44 -10.47 -14.76
C ILE A 76 2.76 -9.15 -14.04
N TRP A 77 1.76 -8.54 -13.40
CA TRP A 77 1.92 -7.29 -12.68
C TRP A 77 2.67 -7.44 -11.35
N ILE A 78 2.36 -8.47 -10.56
CA ILE A 78 2.92 -8.61 -9.21
C ILE A 78 4.23 -9.40 -9.16
N LEU A 79 4.38 -10.45 -9.98
CA LEU A 79 5.45 -11.44 -9.79
C LEU A 79 6.85 -10.90 -10.09
N PRO A 80 7.12 -10.10 -11.14
CA PRO A 80 8.48 -9.65 -11.45
C PRO A 80 9.08 -8.81 -10.31
N SER A 81 8.37 -7.78 -9.85
CA SER A 81 8.84 -6.92 -8.76
C SER A 81 8.88 -7.68 -7.43
N ALA A 82 7.93 -8.60 -7.18
CA ALA A 82 7.96 -9.45 -6.00
C ALA A 82 9.16 -10.41 -5.98
N ALA A 83 9.54 -10.97 -7.14
CA ALA A 83 10.71 -11.83 -7.26
C ALA A 83 12.00 -11.04 -6.99
N ILE A 84 12.13 -9.82 -7.53
CA ILE A 84 13.28 -8.94 -7.25
C ILE A 84 13.34 -8.61 -5.75
N MET A 85 12.20 -8.30 -5.12
CA MET A 85 12.14 -8.01 -3.68
C MET A 85 12.42 -9.25 -2.82
N CYS A 86 12.02 -10.45 -3.26
CA CYS A 86 12.37 -11.71 -2.61
C CYS A 86 13.88 -11.96 -2.68
N LEU A 87 14.48 -11.76 -3.85
CA LEU A 87 15.93 -11.85 -4.02
C LEU A 87 16.65 -10.83 -3.13
N ALA A 88 16.15 -9.59 -3.07
CA ALA A 88 16.69 -8.57 -2.18
C ALA A 88 16.63 -8.97 -0.70
N ALA A 89 15.55 -9.61 -0.24
CA ALA A 89 15.44 -10.11 1.13
C ALA A 89 16.48 -11.21 1.43
N ILE A 90 16.63 -12.17 0.50
CA ILE A 90 17.62 -13.24 0.61
C ILE A 90 19.04 -12.67 0.61
N SER A 91 19.34 -11.75 -0.31
CA SER A 91 20.64 -11.07 -0.39
C SER A 91 20.95 -10.26 0.85
N TYR A 92 19.97 -9.55 1.43
CA TYR A 92 20.15 -8.80 2.67
C TYR A 92 20.59 -9.72 3.82
N LYS A 93 19.99 -10.90 3.97
CA LYS A 93 20.37 -11.84 5.03
C LYS A 93 21.77 -12.46 4.85
N ILE A 94 22.26 -12.54 3.62
CA ILE A 94 23.58 -13.12 3.31
C ILE A 94 24.69 -12.06 3.39
N PHE A 95 24.41 -10.83 2.94
CA PHE A 95 25.42 -9.79 2.72
C PHE A 95 25.25 -8.53 3.58
N GLY A 96 24.16 -8.44 4.37
CA GLY A 96 23.78 -7.24 5.11
C GLY A 96 24.86 -6.69 6.04
N ASP A 97 25.68 -7.57 6.62
CA ASP A 97 26.73 -7.21 7.58
C ASP A 97 28.07 -6.87 6.91
N ARG A 98 28.18 -6.94 5.58
CA ARG A 98 29.41 -6.58 4.87
C ARG A 98 29.59 -5.06 4.84
N ALA A 99 30.82 -4.60 5.09
CA ALA A 99 31.16 -3.18 5.18
C ALA A 99 30.68 -2.34 3.98
N GLN A 100 30.84 -2.85 2.75
CA GLN A 100 30.37 -2.17 1.53
C GLN A 100 28.85 -1.99 1.51
N PHE A 101 28.09 -2.97 1.99
CA PHE A 101 26.63 -2.87 2.05
C PHE A 101 26.21 -1.87 3.14
N ALA A 102 26.93 -1.84 4.27
CA ALA A 102 26.70 -0.87 5.33
C ALA A 102 26.92 0.59 4.86
N SER A 103 27.92 0.89 4.04
CA SER A 103 28.12 2.23 3.45
C SER A 103 26.92 2.67 2.59
N ILE A 104 26.40 1.78 1.75
CA ILE A 104 25.20 2.03 0.94
C ILE A 104 23.99 2.33 1.83
N LEU A 105 23.74 1.49 2.83
CA LEU A 105 22.59 1.62 3.72
C LEU A 105 22.61 2.92 4.55
N ARG A 106 23.81 3.40 4.94
CA ARG A 106 23.97 4.66 5.69
C ARG A 106 23.42 5.88 4.94
N ILE A 107 23.40 5.85 3.61
CA ILE A 107 22.82 6.90 2.78
C ILE A 107 21.38 6.56 2.40
N VAL A 108 21.15 5.34 1.92
CA VAL A 108 19.89 4.94 1.29
C VAL A 108 18.73 4.85 2.29
N GLN A 109 18.97 4.40 3.52
CA GLN A 109 17.93 4.30 4.54
C GLN A 109 17.37 5.68 4.96
N PRO A 110 18.20 6.70 5.30
CA PRO A 110 17.70 8.05 5.54
C PRO A 110 16.97 8.65 4.32
N MET A 111 17.44 8.40 3.10
CA MET A 111 16.73 8.86 1.90
C MET A 111 15.31 8.28 1.81
N ALA A 112 15.15 7.00 2.17
CA ALA A 112 13.84 6.36 2.29
C ALA A 112 12.95 7.10 3.31
N VAL A 113 13.48 7.48 4.47
CA VAL A 113 12.76 8.30 5.47
C VAL A 113 12.35 9.65 4.89
N GLY A 114 13.22 10.30 4.10
CA GLY A 114 12.90 11.52 3.37
C GLY A 114 11.74 11.36 2.37
N ILE A 115 11.68 10.21 1.67
CA ILE A 115 10.55 9.85 0.78
C ILE A 115 9.26 9.70 1.59
N VAL A 116 9.31 9.02 2.75
CA VAL A 116 8.15 8.90 3.65
C VAL A 116 7.69 10.29 4.10
N GLY A 117 8.59 11.16 4.53
CA GLY A 117 8.26 12.54 4.92
C GLY A 117 7.58 13.32 3.80
N TYR A 118 8.06 13.18 2.56
CA TYR A 118 7.44 13.82 1.40
C TYR A 118 6.05 13.25 1.09
N ALA A 119 5.89 11.93 1.18
CA ALA A 119 4.59 11.27 1.05
C ALA A 119 3.61 11.79 2.12
N THR A 120 4.02 11.85 3.39
CA THR A 120 3.21 12.38 4.49
C THR A 120 2.80 13.82 4.24
N TYR A 121 3.73 14.67 3.80
CA TYR A 121 3.43 16.07 3.47
C TYR A 121 2.40 16.22 2.34
N THR A 122 2.59 15.48 1.24
CA THR A 122 1.68 15.56 0.09
C THR A 122 0.30 15.00 0.42
N PHE A 123 0.22 13.91 1.19
CA PHE A 123 -1.04 13.36 1.70
C PHE A 123 -1.74 14.32 2.66
N ALA A 124 -1.02 14.91 3.61
CA ALA A 124 -1.56 15.90 4.53
C ALA A 124 -2.18 17.08 3.79
N ARG A 125 -1.46 17.67 2.81
CA ARG A 125 -2.02 18.75 1.99
C ARG A 125 -3.23 18.33 1.15
N LYS A 126 -3.30 17.07 0.73
CA LYS A 126 -4.39 16.57 -0.11
C LYS A 126 -5.66 16.36 0.72
N PHE A 127 -5.55 15.72 1.88
CA PHE A 127 -6.67 15.18 2.64
C PHE A 127 -7.05 15.97 3.89
N LEU A 128 -6.13 16.73 4.51
CA LEU A 128 -6.44 17.55 5.70
C LEU A 128 -6.96 18.92 5.25
N ARG A 129 -8.23 18.96 4.86
CA ARG A 129 -8.89 20.17 4.34
C ARG A 129 -9.79 20.87 5.37
N THR A 130 -10.16 20.17 6.44
CA THR A 130 -11.15 20.61 7.42
C THR A 130 -10.62 20.47 8.84
N LYS A 131 -11.29 21.11 9.80
CA LYS A 131 -10.97 20.91 11.24
C LYS A 131 -11.17 19.47 11.68
N VAL A 132 -12.22 18.78 11.17
CA VAL A 132 -12.51 17.39 11.52
C VAL A 132 -11.41 16.45 11.02
N THR A 133 -11.01 16.56 9.75
CA THR A 133 -9.91 15.75 9.19
C THR A 133 -8.59 16.02 9.93
N ALA A 134 -8.28 17.27 10.26
CA ALA A 134 -7.10 17.59 11.07
C ALA A 134 -7.15 16.97 12.48
N MET A 135 -8.28 17.05 13.18
CA MET A 135 -8.47 16.43 14.50
C MET A 135 -8.35 14.91 14.44
N LEU A 136 -8.92 14.27 13.42
CA LEU A 136 -8.79 12.82 13.21
C LEU A 136 -7.34 12.40 12.98
N ALA A 137 -6.58 13.18 12.20
CA ALA A 137 -5.17 12.90 11.94
C ALA A 137 -4.30 13.06 13.21
N VAL A 138 -4.50 14.13 13.99
CA VAL A 138 -3.77 14.32 15.25
C VAL A 138 -4.19 13.29 16.29
N GLY A 139 -5.49 13.00 16.39
CA GLY A 139 -6.04 12.01 17.30
C GLY A 139 -5.52 10.61 17.01
N SER A 140 -5.46 10.20 15.73
CA SER A 140 -4.88 8.91 15.36
C SER A 140 -3.37 8.86 15.58
N LEU A 141 -2.65 9.96 15.32
CA LEU A 141 -1.22 10.05 15.61
C LEU A 141 -0.94 9.81 17.09
N VAL A 142 -1.60 10.57 17.97
CA VAL A 142 -1.40 10.49 19.43
C VAL A 142 -1.84 9.13 19.95
N SER A 143 -3.01 8.65 19.53
CA SER A 143 -3.51 7.34 19.96
C SER A 143 -2.58 6.21 19.56
N THR A 144 -1.98 6.27 18.37
CA THR A 144 -1.06 5.22 17.90
C THR A 144 0.25 5.22 18.68
N LEU A 145 0.78 6.40 19.02
CA LEU A 145 1.99 6.54 19.84
C LEU A 145 1.78 6.02 21.28
N ILE A 146 0.58 6.21 21.84
CA ILE A 146 0.28 5.81 23.23
C ILE A 146 -0.16 4.34 23.32
N LEU A 147 -1.10 3.92 22.48
CA LEU A 147 -1.76 2.62 22.63
C LEU A 147 -0.90 1.44 22.20
N GLN A 148 0.02 1.65 21.24
CA GLN A 148 0.92 0.62 20.69
C GLN A 148 0.23 -0.75 20.54
N ASN A 149 -0.96 -0.76 19.93
CA ASN A 149 -1.83 -1.93 19.85
C ASN A 149 -2.15 -2.26 18.38
N PRO A 150 -1.98 -3.52 17.91
CA PRO A 150 -2.31 -3.92 16.53
C PRO A 150 -3.75 -3.63 16.11
N TYR A 151 -4.70 -3.65 17.05
CA TYR A 151 -6.11 -3.39 16.78
C TYR A 151 -6.47 -1.90 16.73
N ALA A 152 -5.57 -1.01 17.18
CA ALA A 152 -5.81 0.44 17.14
C ALA A 152 -5.99 0.91 15.68
N PHE A 153 -5.25 0.34 14.73
CA PHE A 153 -5.33 0.71 13.32
C PHE A 153 -6.73 0.49 12.71
N PRO A 154 -7.28 -0.74 12.67
CA PRO A 154 -8.63 -0.98 12.16
C PRO A 154 -9.71 -0.13 12.85
N ILE A 155 -9.61 0.00 14.18
CA ILE A 155 -10.60 0.73 14.98
C ILE A 155 -10.56 2.22 14.65
N LEU A 156 -9.38 2.83 14.60
CA LEU A 156 -9.24 4.25 14.28
C LEU A 156 -9.66 4.56 12.85
N ILE A 157 -9.39 3.68 11.87
CA ILE A 157 -9.89 3.84 10.49
C ILE A 157 -11.42 3.82 10.47
N LEU A 158 -12.02 2.85 11.15
CA LEU A 158 -13.48 2.72 11.23
C LEU A 158 -14.10 3.95 11.90
N LEU A 159 -13.57 4.37 13.05
CA LEU A 159 -14.02 5.57 13.76
C LEU A 159 -13.82 6.83 12.92
N GLY A 160 -12.70 6.97 12.23
CA GLY A 160 -12.44 8.09 11.32
C GLY A 160 -13.48 8.19 10.21
N GLY A 161 -13.79 7.07 9.57
CA GLY A 161 -14.83 6.98 8.54
C GLY A 161 -16.22 7.33 9.09
N ILE A 162 -16.58 6.81 10.27
CA ILE A 162 -17.87 7.09 10.93
C ILE A 162 -17.97 8.57 11.33
N ILE A 163 -16.96 9.13 12.00
CA ILE A 163 -16.95 10.50 12.51
C ILE A 163 -16.98 11.52 11.37
N SER A 164 -16.15 11.35 10.35
CA SER A 164 -16.16 12.23 9.18
C SER A 164 -17.48 12.12 8.41
N SER A 165 -18.03 10.91 8.24
CA SER A 165 -19.36 10.74 7.65
C SER A 165 -20.46 11.45 8.46
N ALA A 166 -20.41 11.39 9.80
CA ALA A 166 -21.40 12.03 10.66
C ALA A 166 -21.29 13.56 10.68
N LEU A 167 -20.07 14.11 10.68
CA LEU A 167 -19.81 15.53 10.89
C LEU A 167 -19.62 16.34 9.60
N GLU A 168 -19.15 15.73 8.52
CA GLU A 168 -18.82 16.41 7.25
C GLU A 168 -19.86 16.16 6.15
N THR A 169 -20.90 15.37 6.41
CA THR A 169 -22.00 15.24 5.46
C THR A 169 -22.77 16.55 5.37
N GLN A 170 -22.59 17.28 4.27
CA GLN A 170 -23.33 18.50 3.97
C GLN A 170 -24.85 18.22 4.00
N LYS A 171 -25.61 19.14 4.63
CA LYS A 171 -27.08 19.08 4.78
C LYS A 171 -27.83 19.21 3.45
N GLU A 172 -27.17 19.60 2.37
CA GLU A 172 -27.78 19.93 1.06
C GLU A 172 -27.94 18.74 0.11
N GLU A 173 -28.11 17.54 0.67
CA GLU A 173 -28.39 16.36 -0.14
C GLU A 173 -29.27 15.37 0.67
N ASN A 174 -30.17 15.96 1.47
CA ASN A 174 -31.20 15.25 2.24
C ASN A 174 -32.38 14.79 1.38
N GLU A 175 -32.54 15.29 0.15
CA GLU A 175 -33.65 14.87 -0.73
C GLU A 175 -33.36 13.59 -1.53
N LEU A 176 -32.09 13.19 -1.66
CA LEU A 176 -31.69 11.91 -2.28
C LEU A 176 -31.52 10.76 -1.26
N ARG A 177 -31.64 11.04 0.04
CA ARG A 177 -31.41 10.05 1.11
C ARG A 177 -32.41 8.88 1.13
N VAL A 178 -33.59 9.03 0.54
CA VAL A 178 -34.69 8.05 0.67
C VAL A 178 -34.75 7.04 -0.49
N ARG A 179 -34.12 7.29 -1.64
CA ARG A 179 -34.08 6.34 -2.78
C ARG A 179 -32.84 5.43 -2.82
N LEU A 180 -31.93 5.59 -1.85
CA LEU A 180 -30.60 4.96 -1.85
C LEU A 180 -30.57 3.50 -1.37
N TYR A 181 -31.66 2.98 -0.80
CA TYR A 181 -31.71 1.62 -0.24
C TYR A 181 -32.59 0.63 -1.04
N SER A 182 -33.19 1.04 -2.15
CA SER A 182 -34.28 0.25 -2.76
C SER A 182 -33.88 -0.79 -3.80
N ASN A 183 -32.60 -0.94 -4.17
CA ASN A 183 -32.19 -1.91 -5.20
C ASN A 183 -30.85 -2.64 -4.95
N VAL A 184 -30.24 -2.46 -3.78
CA VAL A 184 -29.11 -3.30 -3.39
C VAL A 184 -29.70 -4.59 -2.84
N ASN A 185 -29.42 -5.75 -3.46
CA ASN A 185 -29.82 -7.02 -2.87
C ASN A 185 -29.04 -7.19 -1.55
N PRO A 186 -29.68 -7.02 -0.38
CA PRO A 186 -29.00 -6.99 0.90
C PRO A 186 -28.31 -8.33 1.17
N ASN A 187 -28.81 -9.43 0.60
CA ASN A 187 -28.21 -10.75 0.74
C ASN A 187 -26.85 -10.82 0.05
N LYS A 188 -26.68 -10.26 -1.16
CA LYS A 188 -25.38 -10.27 -1.86
C LYS A 188 -24.33 -9.44 -1.14
N VAL A 189 -24.72 -8.29 -0.59
CA VAL A 189 -23.83 -7.44 0.23
C VAL A 189 -23.53 -8.10 1.57
N ALA A 190 -24.50 -8.76 2.19
CA ALA A 190 -24.29 -9.51 3.43
C ALA A 190 -23.39 -10.73 3.23
N TYR A 191 -23.53 -11.49 2.14
CA TYR A 191 -22.61 -12.59 1.81
C TYR A 191 -21.19 -12.07 1.57
N PHE A 192 -21.06 -10.93 0.89
CA PHE A 192 -19.78 -10.32 0.60
C PHE A 192 -19.07 -9.78 1.85
N ILE A 193 -19.76 -8.99 2.67
CA ILE A 193 -19.26 -8.53 3.96
C ILE A 193 -19.00 -9.73 4.87
N GLY A 194 -19.88 -10.73 4.86
CA GLY A 194 -19.76 -11.97 5.60
C GLY A 194 -18.53 -12.77 5.22
N ILE A 195 -18.19 -12.89 3.94
CA ILE A 195 -16.97 -13.55 3.46
C ILE A 195 -15.74 -12.75 3.90
N LEU A 196 -15.75 -11.43 3.76
CA LEU A 196 -14.63 -10.57 4.16
C LEU A 196 -14.38 -10.67 5.68
N LEU A 197 -15.44 -10.59 6.48
CA LEU A 197 -15.40 -10.72 7.93
C LEU A 197 -15.08 -12.14 8.37
N PHE A 198 -15.55 -13.17 7.65
CA PHE A 198 -15.20 -14.56 7.92
C PHE A 198 -13.71 -14.79 7.71
N PHE A 199 -13.13 -14.32 6.61
CA PHE A 199 -11.67 -14.42 6.41
C PHE A 199 -10.88 -13.58 7.42
N ALA A 200 -11.38 -12.41 7.83
CA ALA A 200 -10.77 -11.63 8.89
C ALA A 200 -10.85 -12.33 10.27
N ALA A 201 -11.98 -12.95 10.60
CA ALA A 201 -12.20 -13.68 11.85
C ALA A 201 -11.42 -15.00 11.88
N LEU A 202 -11.44 -15.76 10.79
CA LEU A 202 -10.60 -16.95 10.61
C LEU A 202 -9.12 -16.58 10.78
N GLY A 203 -8.73 -15.44 10.21
CA GLY A 203 -7.41 -14.87 10.41
C GLY A 203 -7.06 -14.59 11.87
N ALA A 204 -7.96 -13.92 12.59
CA ALA A 204 -7.80 -13.64 14.01
C ALA A 204 -7.73 -14.92 14.87
N ILE A 205 -8.49 -15.96 14.51
CA ILE A 205 -8.55 -17.26 15.22
C ILE A 205 -7.26 -18.07 14.99
N VAL A 206 -6.71 -18.05 13.77
CA VAL A 206 -5.47 -18.77 13.42
C VAL A 206 -4.24 -18.24 14.18
N ASN A 207 -4.36 -17.11 14.87
CA ASN A 207 -3.27 -16.47 15.60
C ASN A 207 -2.97 -17.06 17.00
N ARG A 208 -3.49 -18.25 17.35
CA ARG A 208 -3.11 -18.94 18.60
C ARG A 208 -2.61 -20.36 18.34
N THR A 209 -1.32 -20.55 18.64
CA THR A 209 -0.59 -21.82 18.85
C THR A 209 -0.42 -22.80 17.67
N SER A 210 0.70 -22.71 16.93
CA SER A 210 1.36 -23.85 16.23
C SER A 210 2.69 -23.43 15.55
N PRO A 211 3.73 -24.28 15.43
CA PRO A 211 4.98 -23.98 14.70
C PRO A 211 4.83 -23.83 13.15
N PHE A 212 3.71 -24.26 12.54
CA PHE A 212 3.39 -23.99 11.13
C PHE A 212 2.74 -22.60 10.90
N SER A 213 2.59 -21.82 11.97
CA SER A 213 1.77 -20.60 11.98
C SER A 213 2.39 -19.40 11.28
N LEU A 214 3.71 -19.32 11.05
CA LEU A 214 4.28 -18.05 10.58
C LEU A 214 3.87 -17.68 9.14
N PRO A 215 4.01 -18.54 8.12
CA PRO A 215 3.53 -18.23 6.76
C PRO A 215 2.03 -17.92 6.73
N ILE A 216 1.22 -18.65 7.50
CA ILE A 216 -0.22 -18.47 7.55
C ILE A 216 -0.58 -17.16 8.25
N ARG A 217 0.09 -16.82 9.36
CA ARG A 217 -0.04 -15.51 10.03
C ARG A 217 0.44 -14.38 9.15
N LEU A 218 1.52 -14.55 8.39
CA LEU A 218 1.97 -13.56 7.42
C LEU A 218 0.91 -13.33 6.36
N PHE A 219 0.40 -14.41 5.75
CA PHE A 219 -0.71 -14.32 4.80
C PHE A 219 -1.90 -13.56 5.39
N GLU A 220 -2.32 -13.92 6.60
CA GLU A 220 -3.41 -13.26 7.33
C GLU A 220 -3.14 -11.77 7.56
N ASN A 221 -1.97 -11.42 8.09
CA ASN A 221 -1.60 -10.04 8.37
C ASN A 221 -1.66 -9.21 7.08
N PHE A 222 -1.07 -9.74 6.01
CA PHE A 222 -1.07 -9.07 4.72
C PHE A 222 -2.49 -9.01 4.11
N TYR A 223 -3.29 -10.07 4.23
CA TYR A 223 -4.69 -10.08 3.79
C TYR A 223 -5.53 -9.04 4.54
N ARG A 224 -5.43 -8.98 5.87
CA ARG A 224 -6.07 -7.96 6.70
C ARG A 224 -5.61 -6.57 6.29
N ASN A 225 -4.31 -6.36 6.10
CA ASN A 225 -3.78 -5.08 5.65
C ASN A 225 -4.33 -4.69 4.26
N GLY A 226 -4.54 -5.66 3.38
CA GLY A 226 -5.09 -5.44 2.04
C GLY A 226 -6.54 -4.96 2.09
N ILE A 227 -7.30 -5.39 3.10
CA ILE A 227 -8.67 -4.92 3.38
C ILE A 227 -8.69 -3.51 3.96
N LEU A 228 -7.64 -3.10 4.68
CA LEU A 228 -7.61 -1.83 5.41
C LEU A 228 -7.06 -0.65 4.59
N ILE A 229 -6.46 -0.92 3.43
CA ILE A 229 -5.82 0.12 2.62
C ILE A 229 -6.81 0.64 1.58
N PHE A 230 -7.07 1.94 1.62
CA PHE A 230 -7.85 2.67 0.63
C PHE A 230 -6.94 3.69 -0.07
N GLY A 231 -7.15 3.94 -1.37
CA GLY A 231 -6.55 5.11 -2.04
C GLY A 231 -5.05 5.02 -2.37
N GLY A 232 -4.42 3.84 -2.34
CA GLY A 232 -3.08 3.58 -2.92
C GLY A 232 -1.96 3.23 -1.91
N GLY A 233 -0.78 2.91 -2.44
CA GLY A 233 0.32 2.28 -1.69
C GLY A 233 1.10 3.14 -0.69
N GLN A 234 0.81 4.44 -0.53
CA GLN A 234 1.57 5.30 0.38
C GLN A 234 1.14 5.15 1.85
N VAL A 235 -0.08 4.69 2.11
CA VAL A 235 -0.57 4.37 3.47
C VAL A 235 -0.02 3.03 3.98
N LEU A 236 0.51 2.19 3.07
CA LEU A 236 1.03 0.88 3.39
C LEU A 236 2.28 0.94 4.29
N VAL A 237 3.20 1.85 3.99
CA VAL A 237 4.52 1.89 4.64
C VAL A 237 4.38 2.16 6.14
N PRO A 238 3.62 3.17 6.59
CA PRO A 238 3.38 3.38 8.01
C PRO A 238 2.72 2.20 8.70
N LEU A 239 1.70 1.63 8.05
CA LEU A 239 0.93 0.52 8.61
C LEU A 239 1.84 -0.69 8.82
N MET A 240 2.64 -1.02 7.82
CA MET A 240 3.58 -2.14 7.90
C MET A 240 4.71 -1.87 8.88
N TYR A 241 5.21 -0.64 8.97
CA TYR A 241 6.24 -0.30 9.94
C TYR A 241 5.73 -0.57 11.36
N THR A 242 4.58 -0.01 11.72
CA THR A 242 4.02 -0.21 13.06
C THR A 242 3.75 -1.68 13.33
N GLU A 243 3.13 -2.40 12.40
CA GLU A 243 2.79 -3.80 12.65
C GLU A 243 4.02 -4.73 12.71
N PHE A 244 4.92 -4.65 11.73
CA PHE A 244 5.99 -5.62 11.56
C PHE A 244 7.29 -5.25 12.29
N VAL A 245 7.52 -3.97 12.59
CA VAL A 245 8.70 -3.49 13.31
C VAL A 245 8.37 -3.24 14.79
N GLU A 246 7.38 -2.40 15.07
CA GLU A 246 7.10 -1.94 16.43
C GLU A 246 6.30 -2.96 17.25
N LEU A 247 5.27 -3.59 16.66
CA LEU A 247 4.36 -4.44 17.43
C LEU A 247 4.78 -5.91 17.44
N LYS A 248 5.17 -6.44 16.28
CA LYS A 248 5.51 -7.87 16.14
C LYS A 248 7.00 -8.15 16.18
N HIS A 249 7.84 -7.12 16.00
CA HIS A 249 9.29 -7.25 15.95
C HIS A 249 9.77 -8.35 14.97
N TYR A 250 9.10 -8.46 13.83
CA TYR A 250 9.52 -9.39 12.76
C TYR A 250 10.71 -8.83 11.98
N LEU A 251 10.77 -7.50 11.86
CA LEU A 251 11.84 -6.76 11.20
C LEU A 251 12.46 -5.76 12.17
N SER A 252 13.75 -5.51 12.00
CA SER A 252 14.44 -4.35 12.53
C SER A 252 14.15 -3.09 11.70
N ASN A 253 14.44 -1.93 12.28
CA ASN A 253 14.39 -0.63 11.59
C ASN A 253 15.21 -0.62 10.29
N SER A 254 16.44 -1.16 10.35
CA SER A 254 17.36 -1.25 9.22
C SER A 254 16.78 -2.12 8.09
N GLU A 255 16.25 -3.30 8.43
CA GLU A 255 15.65 -4.20 7.44
C GLU A 255 14.46 -3.54 6.74
N PHE A 256 13.55 -2.95 7.52
CA PHE A 256 12.36 -2.30 6.97
C PHE A 256 12.72 -1.15 6.02
N LEU A 257 13.62 -0.26 6.47
CA LEU A 257 14.07 0.88 5.67
C LEU A 257 14.81 0.46 4.41
N THR A 258 15.62 -0.59 4.49
CA THR A 258 16.34 -1.13 3.33
C THR A 258 15.35 -1.66 2.29
N GLY A 259 14.40 -2.50 2.70
CA GLY A 259 13.38 -3.01 1.79
C GLY A 259 12.55 -1.89 1.18
N TYR A 260 12.17 -0.90 1.97
CA TYR A 260 11.39 0.23 1.48
C TYR A 260 12.17 1.04 0.44
N ALA A 261 13.43 1.36 0.71
CA ALA A 261 14.28 2.08 -0.22
C ALA A 261 14.50 1.31 -1.53
N LEU A 262 14.78 0.01 -1.45
CA LEU A 262 14.93 -0.84 -2.64
C LEU A 262 13.66 -0.87 -3.48
N GLN A 263 12.48 -0.98 -2.85
CA GLN A 263 11.22 -0.93 -3.59
C GLN A 263 11.05 0.38 -4.37
N GLN A 264 11.50 1.52 -3.83
CA GLN A 264 11.39 2.81 -4.53
C GLN A 264 12.21 2.86 -5.82
N ALA A 265 13.22 2.01 -5.98
CA ALA A 265 14.00 1.89 -7.21
C ALA A 265 13.37 0.95 -8.26
N LEU A 266 12.35 0.17 -7.90
CA LEU A 266 11.76 -0.84 -8.78
C LEU A 266 10.53 -0.32 -9.53
N PRO A 267 10.31 -0.77 -10.78
CA PRO A 267 9.05 -0.54 -11.47
C PRO A 267 7.94 -1.47 -10.93
N GLY A 268 6.70 -1.15 -11.29
CA GLY A 268 5.54 -1.99 -10.99
C GLY A 268 4.84 -1.62 -9.69
N PRO A 269 4.18 -2.57 -9.02
CA PRO A 269 3.39 -2.28 -7.83
C PRO A 269 4.29 -1.93 -6.64
N THR A 270 4.01 -0.81 -5.99
CA THR A 270 4.65 -0.41 -4.72
C THR A 270 4.50 -1.50 -3.64
N PHE A 271 3.42 -2.27 -3.72
CA PHE A 271 3.13 -3.39 -2.83
C PHE A 271 4.07 -4.59 -3.00
N ALA A 272 4.95 -4.61 -4.00
CA ALA A 272 6.04 -5.59 -4.07
C ALA A 272 6.95 -5.55 -2.84
N PHE A 273 6.97 -4.42 -2.10
CA PHE A 273 7.62 -4.30 -0.80
C PHE A 273 7.19 -5.39 0.19
N THR A 274 5.94 -5.85 0.16
CA THR A 274 5.47 -6.90 1.07
C THR A 274 6.20 -8.23 0.86
N SER A 275 6.64 -8.51 -0.37
CA SER A 275 7.48 -9.66 -0.68
C SER A 275 8.76 -9.65 0.17
N PHE A 276 9.46 -8.51 0.22
CA PHE A 276 10.66 -8.36 1.03
C PHE A 276 10.37 -8.53 2.53
N VAL A 277 9.29 -7.90 3.03
CA VAL A 277 8.92 -7.98 4.45
C VAL A 277 8.56 -9.41 4.86
N GLY A 278 7.81 -10.13 4.03
CA GLY A 278 7.50 -11.55 4.25
C GLY A 278 8.76 -12.42 4.22
N GLY A 279 9.66 -12.16 3.28
CA GLY A 279 10.96 -12.81 3.17
C GLY A 279 11.81 -12.65 4.44
N ILE A 280 12.11 -11.40 4.83
CA ILE A 280 12.89 -11.12 6.03
C ILE A 280 12.23 -11.69 7.30
N SER A 281 10.91 -11.57 7.44
CA SER A 281 10.18 -12.12 8.59
C SER A 281 10.45 -13.63 8.78
N MET A 282 10.43 -14.39 7.69
CA MET A 282 10.72 -15.82 7.70
C MET A 282 12.22 -16.10 7.92
N GLY A 283 13.09 -15.30 7.30
CA GLY A 283 14.54 -15.41 7.45
C GLY A 283 15.00 -15.18 8.90
N ASN A 284 14.46 -14.16 9.57
CA ASN A 284 14.75 -13.84 10.96
C ASN A 284 14.26 -14.89 11.96
N LYS A 285 13.27 -15.70 11.57
CA LYS A 285 12.76 -16.82 12.37
C LYS A 285 13.39 -18.16 12.00
N GLY A 286 14.45 -18.18 11.18
CA GLY A 286 15.26 -19.36 10.93
C GLY A 286 14.73 -20.33 9.86
N TYR A 287 13.74 -19.95 9.06
CA TYR A 287 13.12 -20.85 8.05
C TYR A 287 13.96 -21.05 6.77
N GLY A 288 15.22 -20.58 6.75
CA GLY A 288 16.12 -20.71 5.59
C GLY A 288 15.63 -19.99 4.33
N ILE A 289 16.25 -20.29 3.18
CA ILE A 289 15.94 -19.62 1.90
C ILE A 289 14.53 -19.99 1.41
N ILE A 290 14.14 -21.26 1.51
CA ILE A 290 12.81 -21.73 1.09
C ILE A 290 11.72 -21.01 1.90
N GLY A 291 11.92 -20.84 3.21
CA GLY A 291 11.03 -20.06 4.06
C GLY A 291 10.91 -18.60 3.62
N GLN A 292 12.00 -17.96 3.21
CA GLN A 292 11.97 -16.58 2.70
C GLN A 292 11.18 -16.48 1.39
N VAL A 293 11.33 -17.44 0.48
CA VAL A 293 10.54 -17.49 -0.77
C VAL A 293 9.06 -17.68 -0.47
N ILE A 294 8.72 -18.61 0.43
CA ILE A 294 7.33 -18.81 0.85
C ILE A 294 6.77 -17.54 1.49
N GLY A 295 7.50 -16.93 2.44
CA GLY A 295 7.14 -15.68 3.09
C GLY A 295 6.88 -14.55 2.10
N SER A 296 7.73 -14.44 1.10
CA SER A 296 7.64 -13.47 0.02
C SER A 296 6.36 -13.65 -0.82
N LEU A 297 6.07 -14.89 -1.22
CA LEU A 297 4.89 -15.24 -2.01
C LEU A 297 3.59 -15.02 -1.21
N VAL A 298 3.50 -15.53 0.02
CA VAL A 298 2.28 -15.38 0.83
C VAL A 298 2.02 -13.92 1.19
N ALA A 299 3.05 -13.11 1.37
CA ALA A 299 2.91 -11.70 1.66
C ALA A 299 2.40 -10.88 0.46
N VAL A 300 2.96 -11.11 -0.74
CA VAL A 300 2.52 -10.38 -1.94
C VAL A 300 1.15 -10.84 -2.42
N ILE A 301 0.83 -12.14 -2.28
CA ILE A 301 -0.50 -12.64 -2.58
C ILE A 301 -1.49 -12.11 -1.55
N GLY A 302 -1.20 -12.26 -0.26
CA GLY A 302 -2.08 -11.84 0.83
C GLY A 302 -2.51 -10.39 0.71
N ILE A 303 -1.59 -9.46 0.49
CA ILE A 303 -1.89 -8.02 0.42
C ILE A 303 -2.75 -7.63 -0.80
N ASN A 304 -2.62 -8.36 -1.91
CA ASN A 304 -3.32 -8.04 -3.15
C ASN A 304 -4.63 -8.83 -3.33
N LEU A 305 -4.75 -10.01 -2.71
CA LEU A 305 -5.87 -10.91 -2.88
C LEU A 305 -7.25 -10.31 -2.53
N PRO A 306 -7.45 -9.57 -1.41
CA PRO A 306 -8.76 -8.98 -1.14
C PRO A 306 -9.11 -7.99 -2.25
N GLY A 307 -8.20 -7.10 -2.61
CA GLY A 307 -8.39 -6.14 -3.71
C GLY A 307 -8.71 -6.82 -5.04
N LEU A 308 -8.05 -7.93 -5.36
CA LEU A 308 -8.27 -8.73 -6.55
C LEU A 308 -9.68 -9.35 -6.58
N ILE A 309 -10.12 -9.97 -5.47
CA ILE A 309 -11.47 -10.54 -5.37
C ILE A 309 -12.52 -9.44 -5.56
N LEU A 310 -12.30 -8.29 -4.94
CA LEU A 310 -13.21 -7.13 -4.98
C LEU A 310 -13.40 -6.62 -6.41
N ILE A 311 -12.30 -6.34 -7.11
CA ILE A 311 -12.37 -5.83 -8.49
C ILE A 311 -12.99 -6.86 -9.44
N LEU A 312 -12.61 -8.15 -9.33
CA LEU A 312 -13.15 -9.21 -10.19
C LEU A 312 -14.64 -9.46 -9.96
N PHE A 313 -15.12 -9.22 -8.74
CA PHE A 313 -16.54 -9.33 -8.41
C PHE A 313 -17.32 -8.08 -8.83
N ILE A 314 -16.79 -6.87 -8.64
CA ILE A 314 -17.53 -5.62 -8.83
C ILE A 314 -17.56 -5.15 -10.29
N VAL A 315 -16.45 -5.28 -11.03
CA VAL A 315 -16.37 -4.84 -12.44
C VAL A 315 -17.49 -5.43 -13.32
N PRO A 316 -17.87 -6.73 -13.21
CA PRO A 316 -19.00 -7.28 -13.95
C PRO A 316 -20.32 -6.56 -13.75
N PHE A 317 -20.55 -5.97 -12.57
CA PHE A 317 -21.79 -5.29 -12.20
C PHE A 317 -21.63 -3.76 -12.19
N TRP A 318 -20.49 -3.24 -12.64
CA TRP A 318 -20.12 -1.84 -12.47
C TRP A 318 -21.07 -0.88 -13.20
N ASN A 319 -21.56 -1.26 -14.39
CA ASN A 319 -22.50 -0.42 -15.16
C ASN A 319 -23.83 -0.18 -14.43
N ASP A 320 -24.21 -1.09 -13.53
CA ASP A 320 -25.40 -0.96 -12.69
C ASP A 320 -25.08 -0.21 -11.40
N LEU A 321 -23.90 -0.46 -10.81
CA LEU A 321 -23.43 0.18 -9.59
C LEU A 321 -23.05 1.67 -9.77
N LYS A 322 -22.55 2.08 -10.94
CA LYS A 322 -22.09 3.46 -11.19
C LYS A 322 -23.21 4.50 -11.20
N LYS A 323 -24.47 4.07 -11.31
CA LYS A 323 -25.66 4.91 -11.14
C LYS A 323 -25.93 5.28 -9.69
N ILE A 324 -25.22 4.66 -8.74
CA ILE A 324 -25.33 4.89 -7.30
C ILE A 324 -24.25 5.87 -6.87
N THR A 325 -24.59 7.14 -6.82
CA THR A 325 -23.69 8.21 -6.38
C THR A 325 -23.79 8.33 -4.87
N ARG A 326 -22.83 7.77 -4.10
CA ARG A 326 -22.20 8.38 -2.90
C ARG A 326 -21.46 7.40 -1.98
N ILE A 327 -20.13 7.41 -2.10
CA ILE A 327 -19.17 6.82 -1.14
C ILE A 327 -18.03 7.84 -0.87
N LYS A 328 -18.32 9.15 -0.86
CA LYS A 328 -17.26 10.19 -0.83
C LYS A 328 -16.87 10.63 0.59
N ASN A 329 -17.82 10.72 1.51
CA ASN A 329 -17.59 11.37 2.81
C ASN A 329 -16.83 10.49 3.81
N SER A 330 -17.12 9.18 3.90
CA SER A 330 -16.37 8.26 4.77
C SER A 330 -14.89 8.17 4.41
N LEU A 331 -14.57 8.28 3.11
CA LEU A 331 -13.18 8.25 2.63
C LEU A 331 -12.37 9.46 3.12
N SER A 332 -13.00 10.60 3.39
CA SER A 332 -12.31 11.78 3.94
C SER A 332 -11.70 11.46 5.30
N GLY A 333 -12.50 10.91 6.23
CA GLY A 333 -12.04 10.51 7.55
C GLY A 333 -11.04 9.35 7.55
N ILE A 334 -11.26 8.33 6.70
CA ILE A 334 -10.31 7.22 6.54
C ILE A 334 -8.94 7.73 6.09
N ASN A 335 -8.91 8.59 5.07
CA ASN A 335 -7.66 9.18 4.58
C ASN A 335 -7.01 10.10 5.62
N ALA A 336 -7.80 10.86 6.39
CA ALA A 336 -7.28 11.71 7.46
C ALA A 336 -6.58 10.91 8.57
N VAL A 337 -7.21 9.82 9.02
CA VAL A 337 -6.60 8.89 9.98
C VAL A 337 -5.31 8.29 9.43
N ALA A 338 -5.30 7.92 8.14
CA ALA A 338 -4.09 7.44 7.46
C ALA A 338 -2.95 8.48 7.45
N VAL A 339 -3.24 9.78 7.30
CA VAL A 339 -2.22 10.83 7.44
C VAL A 339 -1.60 10.83 8.84
N GLY A 340 -2.42 10.66 9.88
CA GLY A 340 -1.92 10.55 11.26
C GLY A 340 -0.98 9.36 11.45
N PHE A 341 -1.31 8.19 10.89
CA PHE A 341 -0.41 7.03 10.89
C PHE A 341 0.88 7.30 10.10
N MET A 342 0.79 7.97 8.95
CA MET A 342 1.97 8.38 8.17
C MET A 342 2.90 9.29 8.96
N ALA A 343 2.34 10.22 9.74
CA ALA A 343 3.11 11.07 10.63
C ALA A 343 3.72 10.28 11.80
N THR A 344 2.97 9.37 12.43
CA THR A 344 3.50 8.47 13.47
C THR A 344 4.69 7.67 12.96
N ALA A 345 4.54 6.97 11.83
CA ALA A 345 5.64 6.18 11.28
C ALA A 345 6.82 7.03 10.86
N PHE A 346 6.60 8.24 10.32
CA PHE A 346 7.70 9.15 10.01
C PHE A 346 8.49 9.51 11.27
N ILE A 347 7.81 9.85 12.38
CA ILE A 347 8.47 10.14 13.67
C ILE A 347 9.29 8.93 14.15
N LEU A 348 8.68 7.75 14.13
CA LEU A 348 9.34 6.51 14.58
C LEU A 348 10.52 6.13 13.68
N LEU A 349 10.43 6.35 12.37
CA LEU A 349 11.49 6.07 11.41
C LEU A 349 12.69 7.03 11.52
N VAL A 350 12.47 8.26 11.98
CA VAL A 350 13.55 9.23 12.20
C VAL A 350 14.33 8.93 13.49
N MET A 351 13.64 8.45 14.53
CA MET A 351 14.22 8.27 15.88
C MET A 351 15.51 7.42 15.94
N PRO A 352 15.65 6.30 15.20
CA PRO A 352 16.86 5.47 15.21
C PRO A 352 18.14 6.19 14.76
N PHE A 353 18.05 7.30 14.02
CA PHE A 353 19.21 8.00 13.46
C PHE A 353 19.92 8.93 14.46
N LYS A 354 19.37 9.13 15.67
CA LYS A 354 19.98 9.90 16.77
C LYS A 354 20.49 11.28 16.32
N LEU A 355 21.79 11.55 16.41
CA LEU A 355 22.44 12.82 16.03
C LEU A 355 23.25 12.72 14.71
N ASN A 356 22.95 11.74 13.86
CA ASN A 356 23.71 11.53 12.62
C ASN A 356 23.40 12.62 11.58
N VAL A 357 24.28 13.61 11.47
CA VAL A 357 24.14 14.76 10.56
C VAL A 357 24.01 14.33 9.10
N LEU A 358 24.76 13.31 8.66
CA LEU A 358 24.68 12.79 7.29
C LEU A 358 23.29 12.21 6.99
N ALA A 359 22.69 11.51 7.98
CA ALA A 359 21.35 10.96 7.86
C ALA A 359 20.29 12.06 7.73
N TYR A 360 20.30 13.07 8.60
CA TYR A 360 19.35 14.18 8.49
C TYR A 360 19.56 15.00 7.21
N GLY A 361 20.83 15.22 6.81
CA GLY A 361 21.14 15.90 5.56
C GLY A 361 20.56 15.17 4.34
N SER A 362 20.77 13.85 4.25
CA SER A 362 20.23 13.03 3.16
C SER A 362 18.70 12.92 3.17
N MET A 363 18.06 12.86 4.35
CA MET A 363 16.59 12.94 4.50
C MET A 363 16.05 14.26 3.94
N VAL A 364 16.61 15.40 4.37
CA VAL A 364 16.17 16.74 3.99
C VAL A 364 16.40 16.97 2.50
N VAL A 365 17.59 16.64 1.99
CA VAL A 365 17.89 16.76 0.56
C VAL A 365 16.91 15.93 -0.26
N THR A 366 16.63 14.69 0.13
CA THR A 366 15.65 13.84 -0.57
C THR A 366 14.26 14.47 -0.59
N PHE A 367 13.79 14.96 0.57
CA PHE A 367 12.50 15.65 0.66
C PHE A 367 12.44 16.88 -0.25
N LEU A 368 13.48 17.72 -0.23
CA LEU A 368 13.56 18.96 -1.02
C LEU A 368 13.61 18.66 -2.52
N LEU A 369 14.41 17.67 -2.93
CA LEU A 369 14.47 17.22 -4.32
C LEU A 369 13.09 16.78 -4.80
N LEU A 370 12.38 15.94 -4.04
CA LEU A 370 11.04 15.49 -4.41
C LEU A 370 10.00 16.61 -4.44
N ARG A 371 10.14 17.62 -3.58
CA ARG A 371 9.20 18.73 -3.48
C ARG A 371 9.39 19.79 -4.55
N TYR A 372 10.64 20.15 -4.87
CA TYR A 372 10.96 21.30 -5.72
C TYR A 372 11.46 20.91 -7.11
N THR A 373 11.81 19.64 -7.34
CA THR A 373 12.25 19.16 -8.66
C THR A 373 11.28 18.13 -9.24
N ARG A 374 11.46 17.80 -10.53
CA ARG A 374 10.70 16.72 -11.19
C ARG A 374 11.40 15.36 -11.11
N ILE A 375 12.45 15.24 -10.29
CA ILE A 375 13.22 13.99 -10.15
C ILE A 375 12.37 12.97 -9.42
N LYS A 376 12.25 11.77 -10.00
CA LYS A 376 11.46 10.67 -9.41
C LYS A 376 12.26 9.95 -8.33
N ALA A 377 11.57 9.40 -7.32
CA ALA A 377 12.16 8.62 -6.24
C ALA A 377 13.16 7.51 -6.68
N PRO A 378 12.91 6.73 -7.76
CA PRO A 378 13.88 5.74 -8.22
C PRO A 378 15.26 6.33 -8.55
N VAL A 379 15.29 7.50 -9.21
CA VAL A 379 16.54 8.17 -9.60
C VAL A 379 17.30 8.63 -8.37
N ILE A 380 16.58 9.19 -7.39
CA ILE A 380 17.16 9.65 -6.12
C ILE A 380 17.81 8.47 -5.39
N ILE A 381 17.12 7.34 -5.26
CA ILE A 381 17.67 6.14 -4.62
C ILE A 381 18.89 5.58 -5.36
N LEU A 382 18.86 5.52 -6.70
CA LEU A 382 20.01 5.06 -7.48
C LEU A 382 21.24 5.96 -7.30
N ILE A 383 21.06 7.28 -7.24
CA ILE A 383 22.14 8.23 -6.91
C ILE A 383 22.67 7.96 -5.49
N GLY A 384 21.79 7.71 -4.53
CA GLY A 384 22.16 7.35 -3.16
C GLY A 384 22.97 6.05 -3.08
N ILE A 385 22.58 5.03 -3.85
CA ILE A 385 23.33 3.77 -3.96
C ILE A 385 24.72 4.02 -4.55
N ALA A 386 24.81 4.79 -5.64
CA ALA A 386 26.09 5.11 -6.27
C ALA A 386 27.01 5.90 -5.32
N ALA A 387 26.47 6.90 -4.61
CA ALA A 387 27.21 7.66 -3.61
C ALA A 387 27.70 6.76 -2.47
N GLY A 388 26.89 5.81 -2.03
CA GLY A 388 27.25 4.87 -0.95
C GLY A 388 28.27 3.81 -1.35
N ILE A 389 28.44 3.54 -2.65
CA ILE A 389 29.52 2.68 -3.18
C ILE A 389 30.86 3.45 -3.20
N LEU A 390 30.81 4.78 -3.35
CA LEU A 390 31.99 5.64 -3.43
C LEU A 390 32.54 6.08 -2.05
N LEU A 391 31.77 5.88 -0.97
CA LEU A 391 32.15 6.12 0.43
C LEU A 391 32.66 4.84 1.10
#